data_AF-A0A8E1WAY8-F1
#
_entry.id   AF-A0A8E1WAY8-F1
#
_cell.length_a   1.000
_cell.length_b   1.000
_cell.length_c   1.000
_cell.angle_alpha   90.00
_cell.angle_beta   90.00
_cell.angle_gamma   90.00
#
_symmetry.space_group_name_H-M   'P 1'
#
loop_
_entity.id
_entity.type
_entity.pdbx_description
1 polymer ?
#
loop_
_entity_poly.entity_id
_entity_poly.type
_entity_poly.pdbx_seq_one_letter_code
_entity_poly.pdbx_strand_id
1 'polypeptide(L)'
;MTVPVLKAYTIWSSAIVAYQDWRERRKALREVGSLDAHDRSRLLRDVGMTSSDFATAMRFAFASRILLPEAFRSVGVDYDKFEARHPEWNQDMRRTCMLCPERRRCSDRLKDSSFATTYAEFCPNGRSLEELVSVQ
;
A
#
# COMPACT_ATOMS: atom_id res chain seq x y z
N MET A 1 14.97 -29.73 13.20
CA MET A 1 14.47 -28.38 13.55
C MET A 1 13.00 -28.29 13.18
N THR A 2 12.10 -28.50 14.12
CA THR A 2 10.65 -28.33 13.91
C THR A 2 10.32 -26.84 14.01
N VAL A 3 9.89 -26.24 12.91
CA VAL A 3 9.38 -24.86 12.94
C VAL A 3 8.03 -24.92 13.69
N PRO A 4 7.82 -24.12 14.76
CA PRO A 4 6.53 -24.07 15.44
C PRO A 4 5.42 -23.76 14.44
N VAL A 5 4.27 -24.43 14.54
CA VAL A 5 3.16 -24.34 13.56
C VAL A 5 2.75 -22.90 13.27
N LEU A 6 2.72 -22.03 14.28
CA LEU A 6 2.45 -20.59 14.14
C LEU A 6 3.50 -19.86 13.27
N LYS A 7 4.78 -20.21 13.42
CA LYS A 7 5.88 -19.64 12.63
C LYS A 7 5.90 -20.18 11.21
N ALA A 8 5.51 -21.44 11.01
CA ALA A 8 5.33 -22.01 9.69
C ALA A 8 4.14 -21.36 8.97
N TYR A 9 3.02 -21.13 9.69
CA TYR A 9 1.84 -20.46 9.17
C TYR A 9 2.13 -19.01 8.76
N THR A 10 2.85 -18.23 9.58
CA THR A 10 3.22 -16.85 9.24
C THR A 10 4.18 -16.77 8.06
N ILE A 11 5.11 -17.70 7.93
CA ILE A 11 6.01 -17.80 6.76
C ILE A 11 5.19 -18.16 5.51
N TRP A 12 4.31 -19.15 5.60
CA TRP A 12 3.45 -19.57 4.48
C TRP A 12 2.48 -18.47 4.03
N SER A 13 1.80 -17.81 4.96
CA SER A 13 0.88 -16.70 4.64
C SER A 13 1.63 -15.52 4.02
N SER A 14 2.83 -15.20 4.53
CA SER A 14 3.69 -14.17 3.94
C SER A 14 4.14 -14.52 2.52
N ALA A 15 4.46 -15.80 2.26
CA ALA A 15 4.85 -16.27 0.94
C ALA A 15 3.70 -16.24 -0.08
N ILE A 16 2.49 -16.62 0.34
CA ILE A 16 1.28 -16.54 -0.50
C ILE A 16 0.99 -15.09 -0.88
N VAL A 17 1.03 -14.18 0.09
CA VAL A 17 0.82 -12.74 -0.15
C VAL A 17 1.87 -12.20 -1.11
N ALA A 18 3.15 -12.54 -0.92
CA ALA A 18 4.23 -12.12 -1.81
C ALA A 18 4.07 -12.67 -3.24
N TYR A 19 3.58 -13.91 -3.40
CA TYR A 19 3.31 -14.51 -4.71
C TYR A 19 2.15 -13.84 -5.43
N GLN A 20 1.03 -13.61 -4.74
CA GLN A 20 -0.13 -12.90 -5.28
C GLN A 20 0.27 -11.49 -5.74
N ASP A 21 1.06 -10.78 -4.94
CA ASP A 21 1.61 -9.48 -5.25
C ASP A 21 2.49 -9.49 -6.50
N TRP A 22 3.46 -10.40 -6.56
CA TRP A 22 4.28 -10.58 -7.75
C TRP A 22 3.45 -10.88 -9.01
N ARG A 23 2.41 -11.71 -8.90
CA ARG A 23 1.53 -12.07 -10.00
C ARG A 23 0.75 -10.85 -10.51
N GLU A 24 0.14 -10.08 -9.61
CA GLU A 24 -0.63 -8.88 -9.97
C GLU A 24 0.27 -7.78 -10.53
N ARG A 25 1.48 -7.57 -9.97
CA ARG A 25 2.49 -6.65 -10.54
C ARG A 25 2.85 -7.02 -11.96
N ARG A 26 3.14 -8.30 -12.20
CA ARG A 26 3.50 -8.79 -13.54
C ARG A 26 2.35 -8.64 -14.52
N LYS A 27 1.11 -8.81 -14.07
CA LYS A 27 -0.08 -8.55 -14.88
C LYS A 27 -0.17 -7.07 -15.26
N ALA A 28 -0.10 -6.16 -14.28
CA ALA A 28 -0.15 -4.72 -14.52
C ALA A 28 0.99 -4.24 -15.44
N LEU A 29 2.22 -4.71 -15.23
CA LEU A 29 3.36 -4.39 -16.10
C LEU A 29 3.15 -4.85 -17.54
N ARG A 30 2.56 -6.03 -17.75
CA ARG A 30 2.24 -6.52 -19.11
C ARG A 30 1.14 -5.71 -19.76
N GLU A 31 0.06 -5.45 -19.05
CA GLU A 31 -1.09 -4.70 -19.57
C GLU A 31 -0.69 -3.27 -19.95
N VAL A 32 -0.08 -2.53 -19.01
CA VAL A 32 0.40 -1.17 -19.25
C VAL A 32 1.55 -1.15 -20.27
N GLY A 33 2.41 -2.17 -20.27
CA GLY A 33 3.49 -2.32 -21.24
C GLY A 33 3.03 -2.62 -22.67
N SER A 34 1.84 -3.21 -22.84
CA SER A 34 1.25 -3.55 -24.14
C SER A 34 0.61 -2.35 -24.85
N LEU A 35 0.34 -1.26 -24.12
CA LEU A 35 -0.13 0.00 -24.67
C LEU A 35 1.00 0.73 -25.41
N ASP A 36 0.65 1.47 -26.46
CA ASP A 36 1.59 2.41 -27.08
C ASP A 36 1.94 3.55 -26.11
N ALA A 37 2.96 4.34 -26.47
CA ALA A 37 3.49 5.36 -25.59
C ALA A 37 2.48 6.47 -25.24
N HIS A 38 1.60 6.83 -26.17
CA HIS A 38 0.59 7.86 -25.97
C HIS A 38 -0.52 7.36 -25.04
N ASP A 39 -1.10 6.20 -25.36
CA ASP A 39 -2.17 5.60 -24.55
C ASP A 39 -1.70 5.26 -23.14
N ARG A 40 -0.48 4.75 -23.00
CA ARG A 40 0.14 4.54 -21.68
C ARG A 40 0.27 5.83 -20.89
N SER A 41 0.76 6.90 -21.52
CA SER A 41 0.94 8.19 -20.83
C SER A 41 -0.40 8.78 -20.41
N ARG A 42 -1.43 8.65 -21.24
CA ARG A 42 -2.79 9.12 -20.94
C ARG A 42 -3.39 8.34 -19.78
N LEU A 43 -3.38 7.00 -19.84
CA LEU A 43 -3.89 6.13 -18.79
C LEU A 43 -3.23 6.41 -17.42
N LEU A 44 -1.90 6.55 -17.40
CA LEU A 44 -1.18 6.87 -16.15
C LEU A 44 -1.54 8.27 -15.63
N ARG A 45 -1.71 9.25 -16.52
CA ARG A 45 -2.10 10.61 -16.15
C ARG A 45 -3.51 10.68 -15.57
N ASP A 46 -4.44 9.88 -16.08
CA ASP A 46 -5.82 9.80 -15.57
C ASP A 46 -5.84 9.33 -14.10
N VAL A 47 -4.84 8.57 -13.66
CA VAL A 47 -4.66 8.16 -12.26
C VAL A 47 -3.61 9.00 -11.50
N GLY A 48 -3.16 10.12 -12.08
CA GLY A 48 -2.20 11.04 -11.48
C GLY A 48 -0.80 10.47 -11.32
N MET A 49 -0.36 9.60 -12.23
CA MET A 49 0.97 8.99 -12.23
C MET A 49 1.75 9.31 -13.49
N THR A 50 3.06 9.43 -13.35
CA THR A 50 4.01 9.39 -14.47
C THR A 50 4.45 7.94 -14.76
N SER A 51 5.10 7.72 -15.91
CA SER A 51 5.74 6.43 -16.21
C SER A 51 6.79 6.02 -15.17
N SER A 52 7.54 7.00 -14.63
CA SER A 52 8.50 6.77 -13.55
C SER A 52 7.84 6.42 -12.22
N ASP A 53 6.70 7.04 -11.89
CA ASP A 53 5.92 6.69 -10.70
C ASP A 53 5.38 5.27 -10.82
N PHE A 54 4.85 4.92 -12.01
CA PHE A 54 4.38 3.57 -12.28
C PHE A 54 5.50 2.54 -12.12
N ALA A 55 6.66 2.77 -12.74
CA ALA A 55 7.81 1.89 -12.59
C ALA A 55 8.24 1.74 -11.12
N THR A 56 8.23 2.83 -10.35
CA THR A 56 8.57 2.85 -8.93
C THR A 56 7.53 2.08 -8.10
N ALA A 57 6.24 2.30 -8.36
CA ALA A 57 5.14 1.60 -7.69
C ALA A 57 5.20 0.08 -7.95
N MET A 58 5.55 -0.33 -9.17
CA MET A 58 5.67 -1.75 -9.55
C MET A 58 6.83 -2.47 -8.86
N ARG A 59 7.82 -1.75 -8.32
CA ARG A 59 8.89 -2.36 -7.51
C ARG A 59 8.40 -2.88 -6.16
N PHE A 60 7.29 -2.33 -5.64
CA PHE A 60 6.86 -2.54 -4.25
C PHE A 60 5.33 -2.56 -4.09
N ALA A 61 4.57 -3.00 -5.10
CA ALA A 61 3.12 -3.09 -5.01
C ALA A 61 2.63 -3.95 -3.83
N PHE A 62 1.35 -3.89 -3.50
CA PHE A 62 0.69 -4.39 -2.29
C PHE A 62 0.82 -3.56 -1.02
N ALA A 63 1.78 -2.64 -0.89
CA ALA A 63 1.82 -1.76 0.29
C ALA A 63 0.51 -0.97 0.48
N SER A 64 -0.07 -0.41 -0.58
CA SER A 64 -1.35 0.33 -0.47
C SER A 64 -2.58 -0.56 -0.32
N ARG A 65 -2.51 -1.84 -0.66
CA ARG A 65 -3.65 -2.78 -0.50
C ARG A 65 -3.63 -3.54 0.82
N ILE A 66 -2.47 -3.64 1.46
CA ILE A 66 -2.32 -4.29 2.77
C ILE A 66 -1.94 -3.26 3.82
N LEU A 67 -0.78 -2.61 3.68
CA LEU A 67 -0.25 -1.74 4.73
C LEU A 67 -1.12 -0.51 4.97
N LEU A 68 -1.75 0.07 3.94
CA LEU A 68 -2.62 1.22 4.12
C LEU A 68 -3.91 0.85 4.91
N PRO A 69 -4.67 -0.20 4.56
CA PRO A 69 -5.75 -0.68 5.42
C PRO A 69 -5.31 -1.04 6.84
N GLU A 70 -4.16 -1.70 7.02
CA GLU A 70 -3.63 -1.98 8.37
C GLU A 70 -3.29 -0.69 9.15
N ALA A 71 -2.74 0.32 8.46
CA ALA A 71 -2.46 1.63 9.05
C ALA A 71 -3.74 2.31 9.55
N PHE A 72 -4.81 2.28 8.75
CA PHE A 72 -6.14 2.77 9.16
C PHE A 72 -6.65 2.05 10.41
N ARG A 73 -6.60 0.71 10.41
CA ARG A 73 -7.03 -0.09 11.57
C ARG A 73 -6.21 0.21 12.83
N SER A 74 -4.90 0.42 12.67
CA SER A 74 -4.01 0.73 13.80
C SER A 74 -4.35 2.07 14.48
N VAL A 75 -4.97 3.01 13.75
CA VAL A 75 -5.46 4.28 14.30
C VAL A 75 -6.97 4.28 14.60
N GLY A 76 -7.61 3.09 14.56
CA GLY A 76 -9.03 2.94 14.91
C GLY A 76 -10.02 3.35 13.81
N VAL A 77 -9.57 3.50 12.56
CA VAL A 77 -10.43 3.90 11.43
C VAL A 77 -10.78 2.67 10.58
N ASP A 78 -12.06 2.51 10.26
CA ASP A 78 -12.55 1.49 9.33
C ASP A 78 -12.23 1.90 7.88
N TYR A 79 -11.28 1.18 7.26
CA TYR A 79 -10.79 1.47 5.92
C TYR A 79 -11.89 1.36 4.84
N ASP A 80 -12.75 0.35 4.93
CA ASP A 80 -13.75 0.09 3.89
C ASP A 80 -14.85 1.15 3.92
N LYS A 81 -15.27 1.57 5.13
CA LYS A 81 -16.18 2.72 5.29
C LYS A 81 -15.55 4.03 4.79
N PHE A 82 -14.25 4.22 5.04
CA PHE A 82 -13.54 5.39 4.54
C PHE A 82 -13.45 5.40 3.02
N GLU A 83 -13.05 4.29 2.40
CA GLU A 83 -12.96 4.17 0.93
C GLU A 83 -14.32 4.44 0.26
N ALA A 84 -15.41 3.93 0.84
CA ALA A 84 -16.76 4.17 0.33
C ALA A 84 -17.19 5.65 0.44
N ARG A 85 -16.79 6.34 1.50
CA ARG A 85 -17.20 7.73 1.78
C ARG A 85 -16.31 8.78 1.10
N HIS A 86 -15.02 8.49 0.99
CA HIS A 86 -13.99 9.43 0.52
C HIS A 86 -13.08 8.79 -0.55
N PRO A 87 -13.63 8.40 -1.71
CA PRO A 87 -12.89 7.65 -2.73
C PRO A 87 -11.69 8.42 -3.29
N GLU A 88 -11.82 9.74 -3.51
CA GLU A 88 -10.73 10.58 -4.02
C GLU A 88 -9.58 10.72 -3.01
N TRP A 89 -9.91 10.96 -1.74
CA TRP A 89 -8.91 11.03 -0.67
C TRP A 89 -8.20 9.68 -0.48
N ASN A 90 -8.95 8.58 -0.51
CA ASN A 90 -8.36 7.24 -0.48
C ASN A 90 -7.44 6.99 -1.68
N GLN A 91 -7.83 7.43 -2.88
CA GLN A 91 -6.98 7.29 -4.07
C GLN A 91 -5.65 8.02 -3.92
N ASP A 92 -5.66 9.23 -3.37
CA ASP A 92 -4.44 10.00 -3.11
C ASP A 92 -3.56 9.34 -2.05
N MET A 93 -4.14 8.91 -0.92
CA MET A 93 -3.40 8.17 0.11
C MET A 93 -2.82 6.86 -0.42
N ARG A 94 -3.56 6.15 -1.29
CA ARG A 94 -3.08 4.95 -1.97
C ARG A 94 -1.92 5.27 -2.89
N ARG A 95 -1.99 6.35 -3.69
CA ARG A 95 -0.88 6.79 -4.56
C ARG A 95 0.37 7.08 -3.73
N THR A 96 0.24 7.85 -2.67
CA THR A 96 1.32 8.19 -1.75
C THR A 96 1.92 6.94 -1.10
N CYS A 97 1.08 6.02 -0.60
CA CYS A 97 1.55 4.75 -0.02
C CYS A 97 2.24 3.84 -1.06
N MET A 98 1.74 3.82 -2.30
CA MET A 98 2.33 3.08 -3.42
C MET A 98 3.69 3.61 -3.84
N LEU A 99 4.11 4.81 -3.43
CA LEU A 99 5.42 5.39 -3.74
C LEU A 99 6.36 5.47 -2.52
N CYS A 100 5.86 5.24 -1.30
CA CYS A 100 6.59 5.35 -0.03
C CYS A 100 7.87 4.49 0.04
N PRO A 101 9.09 5.05 0.25
CA PRO A 101 10.31 4.26 0.40
C PRO A 101 10.39 3.50 1.75
N GLU A 102 9.70 3.97 2.78
CA GLU A 102 9.75 3.48 4.17
C GLU A 102 8.83 2.26 4.45
N ARG A 103 8.43 1.50 3.43
CA ARG A 103 7.46 0.39 3.58
C ARG A 103 7.89 -0.70 4.54
N ARG A 104 9.20 -1.00 4.60
CA ARG A 104 9.71 -1.99 5.55
C ARG A 104 9.51 -1.52 6.99
N ARG A 105 9.89 -0.27 7.28
CA ARG A 105 9.63 0.37 8.58
C ARG A 105 8.13 0.38 8.88
N CYS A 106 7.28 0.72 7.92
CA CYS A 106 5.82 0.66 8.06
C CYS A 106 5.34 -0.74 8.47
N SER A 107 5.75 -1.79 7.74
CA SER A 107 5.37 -3.17 8.06
C SER A 107 5.87 -3.61 9.44
N ASP A 108 7.09 -3.24 9.82
CA ASP A 108 7.65 -3.62 11.12
C ASP A 108 6.90 -2.94 12.26
N ARG A 109 6.57 -1.65 12.11
CA ARG A 109 5.76 -0.88 13.07
C ARG A 109 4.30 -1.33 13.17
N LEU A 110 3.73 -1.84 12.08
CA LEU A 110 2.40 -2.45 12.12
C LEU A 110 2.43 -3.80 12.84
N LYS A 111 3.49 -4.61 12.64
CA LYS A 111 3.64 -5.91 13.30
C LYS A 111 3.87 -5.81 14.80
N ASP A 112 4.63 -4.81 15.26
CA ASP A 112 4.91 -4.58 16.68
C ASP A 112 3.84 -3.70 17.36
N SER A 113 2.78 -3.31 16.65
CA SER A 113 1.70 -2.44 17.10
C SER A 113 2.14 -1.03 17.54
N SER A 114 3.32 -0.56 17.13
CA SER A 114 3.81 0.80 17.42
C SER A 114 3.56 1.81 16.29
N PHE A 115 2.90 1.42 15.20
CA PHE A 115 2.61 2.32 14.08
C PHE A 115 1.82 3.56 14.51
N ALA A 116 0.74 3.39 15.27
CA ALA A 116 -0.17 4.47 15.67
C ALA A 116 0.53 5.61 16.45
N THR A 117 1.62 5.30 17.15
CA THR A 117 2.39 6.27 17.93
C THR A 117 3.63 6.81 17.21
N THR A 118 4.01 6.22 16.07
CA THR A 118 5.28 6.53 15.37
C THR A 118 5.11 6.95 13.91
N TYR A 119 3.92 6.85 13.33
CA TYR A 119 3.72 7.11 11.91
C TYR A 119 4.10 8.54 11.50
N ALA A 120 3.97 9.52 12.40
CA ALA A 120 4.34 10.91 12.14
C ALA A 120 5.84 11.08 11.80
N GLU A 121 6.68 10.13 12.21
CA GLU A 121 8.13 10.19 11.98
C GLU A 121 8.56 9.75 10.58
N PHE A 122 7.72 8.99 9.86
CA PHE A 122 8.17 8.31 8.63
C PHE A 122 7.09 8.08 7.57
N CYS A 123 5.81 8.09 7.94
CA CYS A 123 4.74 7.78 7.01
C CYS A 123 4.43 9.00 6.14
N PRO A 124 4.53 8.92 4.81
CA PRO A 124 4.18 10.04 3.95
C PRO A 124 2.69 10.40 3.99
N ASN A 125 1.84 9.47 4.45
CA ASN A 125 0.41 9.71 4.71
C ASN A 125 0.14 10.21 6.15
N GLY A 126 1.17 10.48 6.96
CA GLY A 126 1.02 10.78 8.39
C GLY A 126 0.04 11.92 8.67
N ARG A 127 0.13 13.01 7.91
CA ARG A 127 -0.80 14.15 8.03
C ARG A 127 -2.25 13.77 7.74
N SER A 128 -2.49 12.95 6.70
CA SER A 128 -3.85 12.48 6.40
C SER A 128 -4.35 11.52 7.48
N LEU A 129 -3.48 10.69 8.08
CA LEU A 129 -3.85 9.84 9.22
C LEU A 129 -4.21 10.67 10.46
N GLU A 130 -3.49 11.76 10.74
CA GLU A 130 -3.85 12.71 11.81
C GLU A 130 -5.22 13.34 11.58
N GLU A 131 -5.48 13.79 10.34
CA GLU A 131 -6.77 14.36 9.96
C GLU A 131 -7.91 13.37 10.14
N LEU A 132 -7.70 12.09 9.80
CA LEU A 132 -8.70 11.04 10.00
C LEU A 132 -9.04 10.80 11.47
N VAL A 133 -8.05 10.89 12.35
CA VAL A 133 -8.24 10.71 13.79
C VAL A 133 -8.94 11.94 14.41
N SER A 134 -8.73 13.14 13.87
CA SER A 134 -9.31 14.36 14.42
C SER A 134 -10.78 14.60 14.02
N VAL A 135 -11.26 13.95 12.95
CA VAL A 135 -12.64 14.05 12.45
C VAL A 135 -13.52 12.84 12.80
N GLN A 136 -13.03 11.93 13.65
CA GLN A 136 -13.82 10.83 14.21
C GLN A 136 -14.84 11.30 15.25
#